data_AF-A0A3D4PCW6-F1
#
_entry.id   AF-A0A3D4PCW6-F1
#
_cell.length_a   1.000
_cell.length_b   1.000
_cell.length_c   1.000
_cell.angle_alpha   90.00
_cell.angle_beta   90.00
_cell.angle_gamma   90.00
#
_symmetry.space_group_name_H-M   'P 1'
#
loop_
_entity.id
_entity.type
_entity.pdbx_description
1 polymer ?
#
loop_
_entity_poly.entity_id
_entity_poly.type
_entity_poly.pdbx_seq_one_letter_code
_entity_poly.pdbx_strand_id
1 'polypeptide(L)'
;MQGRLISWGVLIGLISCFRSYLPDGVGQHRTRVAGVTLLGFISVFLVGISLIGIMHQFAWMPKDRLLTSSFNDIIGSTNTEKQLGNIGVAVHTYHDSSETLPSGAIYSEDGQALHSLWTQLLSYLNHDELFEQIDLNTSWNSEENLKTFGQELTNIHVKQYDNQFDVKYVNYRTGIKLPAVPFAANSRVFPRNKNLSLSDITDGTARTLMFGEITENLEPWGQPGHLRDPILGMNKHPYGFGATWNSHQVNFLFCDGHVSTLSDAIDPEVLKIFSTPNAGEEFPEEF
;
A
#
# COMPACT_ATOMS: atom_id res chain seq x y z
N MET A 1 18.00 61.35 5.51
CA MET A 1 16.90 62.29 5.17
C MET A 1 17.12 62.83 3.77
N GLN A 2 16.60 62.17 2.73
CA GLN A 2 16.40 62.72 1.38
C GLN A 2 15.76 61.60 0.53
N GLY A 3 14.47 61.72 0.26
CA GLY A 3 13.75 60.66 -0.48
C GLY A 3 12.24 60.76 -0.33
N ARG A 4 11.67 61.96 -0.47
CA ARG A 4 10.22 62.17 -0.51
C ARG A 4 9.95 63.60 -0.95
N LEU A 5 9.88 63.85 -2.26
CA LEU A 5 9.31 65.09 -2.81
C LEU A 5 9.00 65.03 -4.33
N ILE A 6 9.26 63.93 -5.03
CA ILE A 6 8.99 63.83 -6.49
C ILE A 6 7.57 63.30 -6.81
N SER A 7 6.85 62.71 -5.84
CA SER A 7 5.64 61.93 -6.14
C SER A 7 4.38 62.77 -6.44
N TRP A 8 4.23 63.98 -5.91
CA TRP A 8 2.99 64.76 -6.09
C TRP A 8 2.97 65.59 -7.37
N GLY A 9 4.12 66.13 -7.79
CA GLY A 9 4.22 66.94 -9.01
C GLY A 9 3.94 66.13 -10.29
N VAL A 10 4.42 64.88 -10.34
CA VAL A 10 4.17 63.97 -11.48
C VAL A 10 2.70 63.54 -11.53
N LEU A 11 2.09 63.25 -10.37
CA LEU A 11 0.68 62.86 -10.30
C LEU A 11 -0.25 64.01 -10.70
N ILE A 12 0.02 65.23 -10.22
CA ILE A 12 -0.72 66.44 -10.58
C ILE A 12 -0.52 66.79 -12.07
N GLY A 13 0.70 66.63 -12.58
CA GLY A 13 1.03 66.83 -13.99
C GLY A 13 0.29 65.86 -14.91
N LEU A 14 0.21 64.57 -14.54
CA LEU A 14 -0.53 63.56 -15.29
C LEU A 14 -2.05 63.81 -15.26
N ILE A 15 -2.61 64.22 -14.12
CA ILE A 15 -4.03 64.58 -14.01
C ILE A 15 -4.37 65.81 -14.86
N SER A 16 -3.51 66.82 -14.87
CA SER A 16 -3.69 68.02 -15.71
C SER A 16 -3.54 67.70 -17.20
N CYS A 17 -2.56 66.87 -17.59
CA CYS A 17 -2.36 66.44 -18.97
C CYS A 17 -3.52 65.58 -19.49
N PHE A 18 -4.07 64.72 -18.64
CA PHE A 18 -5.25 63.91 -18.96
C PHE A 18 -6.51 64.79 -19.12
N ARG A 19 -6.64 65.86 -18.32
CA ARG A 19 -7.73 66.83 -18.44
C ARG A 19 -7.67 67.64 -19.74
N SER A 20 -6.47 67.94 -20.25
CA SER A 20 -6.28 68.63 -21.53
C SER A 20 -6.53 67.77 -22.78
N TYR A 21 -6.59 66.45 -22.63
CA TYR A 21 -6.84 65.52 -23.74
C TYR A 21 -8.31 65.15 -23.92
N LEU A 22 -9.20 65.66 -23.05
CA LEU A 22 -10.63 65.42 -23.13
C LEU A 22 -11.27 66.45 -24.07
N PRO A 23 -11.97 66.02 -25.14
CA PRO A 23 -12.59 66.95 -26.08
C PRO A 23 -13.68 67.80 -25.40
N ASP A 24 -13.73 69.08 -25.75
CA ASP A 24 -14.69 70.03 -25.21
C ASP A 24 -16.13 69.55 -25.45
N GLY A 25 -16.90 69.36 -24.37
CA GLY A 25 -18.29 68.88 -24.41
C GLY A 25 -18.54 67.51 -23.77
N VAL A 26 -17.51 66.81 -23.28
CA VAL A 26 -17.70 65.57 -22.50
C VAL A 26 -18.10 65.92 -21.07
N GLY A 27 -19.37 65.70 -20.72
CA GLY A 27 -19.87 65.96 -19.36
C GLY A 27 -19.11 65.21 -18.27
N GLN A 28 -18.93 65.84 -17.11
CA GLN A 28 -18.18 65.32 -15.94
C GLN A 28 -18.63 63.91 -15.49
N HIS A 29 -19.87 63.52 -15.81
CA HIS A 29 -20.38 62.17 -15.61
C HIS A 29 -19.70 61.12 -16.51
N ARG A 30 -19.51 61.42 -17.80
CA ARG A 30 -18.90 60.49 -18.77
C ARG A 30 -17.43 60.22 -18.45
N THR A 31 -16.70 61.22 -17.97
CA THR A 31 -15.28 61.06 -17.56
C THR A 31 -15.15 60.25 -16.26
N ARG A 32 -16.07 60.43 -15.30
CA ARG A 32 -16.13 59.60 -14.08
C ARG A 32 -16.45 58.14 -14.39
N VAL A 33 -17.45 57.89 -15.25
CA VAL A 33 -17.80 56.52 -15.67
C VAL A 33 -16.63 55.86 -16.40
N ALA A 34 -15.97 56.55 -17.32
CA ALA A 34 -14.79 56.02 -18.01
C ALA A 34 -13.63 55.70 -17.02
N GLY A 35 -13.41 56.54 -16.01
CA GLY A 35 -12.40 56.30 -14.98
C GLY A 35 -12.72 55.08 -14.10
N VAL A 36 -13.98 54.91 -13.69
CA VAL A 36 -14.43 53.74 -12.91
C VAL A 36 -14.30 52.46 -13.73
N THR A 37 -14.69 52.48 -15.01
CA THR A 37 -14.56 51.33 -15.89
C THR A 37 -13.09 50.93 -16.10
N LEU A 38 -12.20 51.91 -16.30
CA LEU A 38 -10.76 51.67 -16.44
C LEU A 38 -10.15 51.07 -15.16
N LEU A 39 -10.50 51.60 -13.98
CA LEU A 39 -10.06 51.04 -12.70
C LEU A 39 -10.57 49.61 -12.49
N GLY A 40 -11.81 49.32 -12.92
CA GLY A 40 -12.36 47.97 -12.95
C GLY A 40 -11.50 47.02 -13.76
N PHE A 41 -11.15 47.38 -15.01
CA PHE A 41 -10.28 46.56 -15.86
C PHE A 41 -8.88 46.35 -15.26
N ILE A 42 -8.28 47.39 -14.70
CA ILE A 42 -6.97 47.29 -14.04
C ILE A 42 -7.05 46.34 -12.85
N SER A 43 -8.09 46.42 -12.03
CA SER A 43 -8.26 45.53 -10.87
C SER A 43 -8.37 44.05 -11.29
N VAL A 44 -9.16 43.75 -12.33
CA VAL A 44 -9.30 42.39 -12.86
C VAL A 44 -7.97 41.88 -13.42
N PHE A 45 -7.23 42.73 -14.12
CA PHE A 45 -5.90 42.38 -14.64
C PHE A 45 -4.91 42.08 -13.52
N LEU A 46 -4.88 42.91 -12.46
CA LEU A 46 -4.00 42.71 -11.30
C LEU A 46 -4.33 41.42 -10.53
N VAL A 47 -5.62 41.10 -10.39
CA VAL A 47 -6.05 39.82 -9.82
C VAL A 47 -5.58 38.66 -10.70
N GLY A 48 -5.76 38.77 -12.02
CA GLY A 48 -5.33 37.75 -12.99
C GLY A 48 -3.83 37.45 -12.93
N ILE A 49 -2.97 38.48 -12.96
CA ILE A 49 -1.52 38.27 -12.88
C ILE A 49 -1.09 37.73 -11.51
N SER A 50 -1.78 38.11 -10.43
CA SER A 50 -1.48 37.61 -9.09
C SER A 50 -1.82 36.12 -8.98
N LEU A 51 -2.95 35.68 -9.54
CA LEU A 51 -3.32 34.26 -9.60
C LEU A 51 -2.31 33.45 -10.41
N ILE A 52 -1.87 33.96 -11.56
CA ILE A 52 -0.83 33.31 -12.38
C ILE A 52 0.49 33.22 -11.59
N GLY A 53 0.88 34.27 -10.87
CA GLY A 53 2.06 34.28 -10.00
C GLY A 53 1.99 33.24 -8.89
N ILE A 54 0.83 33.12 -8.22
CA ILE A 54 0.59 32.11 -7.19
C ILE A 54 0.66 30.70 -7.80
N MET A 55 -0.02 30.44 -8.93
CA MET A 55 0.04 29.14 -9.60
C MET A 55 1.47 28.78 -10.04
N HIS A 56 2.23 29.75 -10.54
CA HIS A 56 3.64 29.56 -10.87
C HIS A 56 4.44 29.22 -9.60
N GLN A 57 4.23 29.92 -8.48
CA GLN A 57 4.85 29.56 -7.21
C GLN A 57 4.50 28.14 -6.76
N PHE A 58 3.26 27.66 -6.97
CA PHE A 58 2.88 26.26 -6.70
C PHE A 58 3.56 25.24 -7.63
N ALA A 59 3.76 25.58 -8.91
CA ALA A 59 4.44 24.70 -9.87
C ALA A 59 5.95 24.58 -9.59
N TRP A 60 6.57 25.63 -9.06
CA TRP A 60 7.99 25.67 -8.72
C TRP A 60 8.27 25.43 -7.24
N MET A 61 7.25 25.23 -6.42
CA MET A 61 7.44 24.76 -5.07
C MET A 61 8.10 23.38 -5.16
N PRO A 62 9.29 23.19 -4.57
CA PRO A 62 9.85 21.86 -4.46
C PRO A 62 8.82 21.05 -3.69
N LYS A 63 8.21 20.06 -4.36
CA LYS A 63 7.46 19.01 -3.67
C LYS A 63 8.48 18.40 -2.73
N ASP A 64 8.40 18.80 -1.49
CA ASP A 64 9.34 18.36 -0.50
C ASP A 64 9.24 16.83 -0.44
N ARG A 65 10.40 16.20 -0.39
CA ARG A 65 10.49 14.75 -0.30
C ARG A 65 9.71 14.23 0.90
N LEU A 66 9.53 15.04 1.95
CA LEU A 66 8.83 14.69 3.19
C LEU A 66 7.31 14.59 3.01
N LEU A 67 6.63 15.58 2.40
CA LEU A 67 5.20 15.43 2.09
C LEU A 67 4.99 14.27 1.10
N THR A 68 5.81 14.17 0.06
CA THR A 68 5.64 13.11 -0.96
C THR A 68 5.88 11.72 -0.38
N SER A 69 6.89 11.53 0.47
CA SER A 69 7.12 10.25 1.16
C SER A 69 5.98 9.94 2.12
N SER A 70 5.55 10.91 2.94
CA SER A 70 4.45 10.69 3.90
C SER A 70 3.14 10.31 3.21
N PHE A 71 2.81 10.95 2.08
CA PHE A 71 1.62 10.59 1.30
C PHE A 71 1.73 9.19 0.66
N ASN A 72 2.91 8.83 0.14
CA ASN A 72 3.13 7.50 -0.43
C ASN A 72 3.05 6.40 0.64
N ASP A 73 3.59 6.65 1.84
CA ASP A 73 3.54 5.71 2.96
C ASP A 73 2.08 5.50 3.42
N ILE A 74 1.28 6.57 3.50
CA ILE A 74 -0.16 6.48 3.82
C ILE A 74 -0.93 5.68 2.76
N ILE A 75 -0.70 5.96 1.48
CA ILE A 75 -1.35 5.24 0.37
C ILE A 75 -0.91 3.77 0.35
N GLY A 76 0.37 3.50 0.61
CA GLY A 76 0.95 2.17 0.73
C GLY A 76 0.30 1.35 1.85
N SER A 77 0.17 1.93 3.05
CA SER A 77 -0.53 1.27 4.17
C SER A 77 -2.00 0.98 3.82
N THR A 78 -2.73 1.99 3.31
CA THR A 78 -4.15 1.84 2.96
C THR A 78 -4.40 0.74 1.92
N ASN A 79 -3.52 0.62 0.91
CA ASN A 79 -3.63 -0.44 -0.10
C ASN A 79 -3.32 -1.82 0.48
N THR A 80 -2.41 -1.88 1.44
CA THR A 80 -2.03 -3.13 2.08
C THR A 80 -3.14 -3.62 3.00
N GLU A 81 -3.74 -2.72 3.78
CA GLU A 81 -4.90 -3.03 4.61
C GLU A 81 -6.05 -3.61 3.78
N LYS A 82 -6.31 -3.07 2.59
CA LYS A 82 -7.31 -3.63 1.67
C LYS A 82 -6.96 -5.03 1.17
N GLN A 83 -5.69 -5.26 0.81
CA GLN A 83 -5.24 -6.59 0.37
C GLN A 83 -5.35 -7.61 1.50
N LEU A 84 -4.92 -7.27 2.71
CA LEU A 84 -5.08 -8.09 3.91
C LEU A 84 -6.55 -8.36 4.22
N GLY A 85 -7.42 -7.36 4.09
CA GLY A 85 -8.87 -7.54 4.21
C GLY A 85 -9.43 -8.54 3.20
N ASN A 86 -9.00 -8.45 1.93
CA ASN A 86 -9.41 -9.40 0.89
C ASN A 86 -8.90 -10.83 1.18
N ILE A 87 -7.68 -10.96 1.69
CA ILE A 87 -7.13 -12.25 2.15
C ILE A 87 -7.99 -12.82 3.29
N GLY A 88 -8.38 -11.98 4.26
CA GLY A 88 -9.26 -12.38 5.35
C GLY A 88 -10.61 -12.90 4.84
N VAL A 89 -11.25 -12.18 3.92
CA VAL A 89 -12.50 -12.64 3.28
C VAL A 89 -12.31 -13.99 2.60
N ALA A 90 -11.21 -14.17 1.86
CA ALA A 90 -10.91 -15.42 1.18
C ALA A 90 -10.73 -16.59 2.17
N VAL A 91 -9.98 -16.38 3.26
CA VAL A 91 -9.73 -17.40 4.29
C VAL A 91 -11.02 -17.77 5.03
N HIS A 92 -11.85 -16.79 5.40
CA HIS A 92 -13.14 -17.07 6.04
C HIS A 92 -14.10 -17.80 5.09
N THR A 93 -14.13 -17.43 3.81
CA THR A 93 -14.97 -18.13 2.82
C THR A 93 -14.48 -19.57 2.58
N TYR A 94 -13.16 -19.80 2.55
CA TYR A 94 -12.58 -21.13 2.54
C TYR A 94 -13.02 -21.93 3.77
N HIS A 95 -12.92 -21.34 4.95
CA HIS A 95 -13.32 -21.97 6.21
C HIS A 95 -14.81 -22.32 6.23
N ASP A 96 -15.69 -21.44 5.74
CA ASP A 96 -17.13 -21.72 5.67
C ASP A 96 -17.45 -22.92 4.78
N SER A 97 -16.62 -23.19 3.76
CA SER A 97 -16.80 -24.32 2.83
C SER A 97 -16.17 -25.63 3.31
N SER A 98 -15.07 -25.56 4.05
CA SER A 98 -14.21 -26.70 4.39
C SER A 98 -14.15 -27.01 5.89
N GLU A 99 -14.85 -26.20 6.69
CA GLU A 99 -14.89 -26.22 8.16
C GLU A 99 -13.52 -26.06 8.84
N THR A 100 -12.49 -25.75 8.07
CA THR A 100 -11.10 -25.63 8.52
C THR A 100 -10.40 -24.48 7.80
N LEU A 101 -9.32 -23.97 8.38
CA LEU A 101 -8.38 -23.07 7.74
C LEU A 101 -7.52 -23.86 6.73
N PRO A 102 -7.04 -23.22 5.66
CA PRO A 102 -6.15 -23.87 4.71
C PRO A 102 -4.88 -24.36 5.39
N SER A 103 -4.26 -25.41 4.85
CA SER A 103 -2.95 -25.85 5.32
C SER A 103 -1.90 -24.82 4.93
N GLY A 104 -0.93 -24.53 5.81
CA GLY A 104 0.13 -23.57 5.50
C GLY A 104 1.03 -23.99 4.35
N ALA A 105 1.14 -25.31 4.14
CA ALA A 105 1.86 -25.91 3.04
C ALA A 105 1.39 -27.35 2.85
N ILE A 106 1.37 -27.82 1.61
CA ILE A 106 1.07 -29.21 1.26
C ILE A 106 2.34 -29.87 0.72
N TYR A 107 2.75 -30.96 1.35
CA TYR A 107 3.83 -31.84 0.91
C TYR A 107 3.30 -33.27 0.75
N SER A 108 3.86 -34.02 -0.19
CA SER A 108 3.58 -35.46 -0.30
C SER A 108 4.15 -36.23 0.89
N GLU A 109 3.76 -37.50 1.03
CA GLU A 109 4.33 -38.43 2.04
C GLU A 109 5.85 -38.58 1.89
N ASP A 110 6.36 -38.49 0.65
CA ASP A 110 7.80 -38.54 0.33
C ASP A 110 8.52 -37.20 0.59
N GLY A 111 7.82 -36.18 1.08
CA GLY A 111 8.37 -34.84 1.36
C GLY A 111 8.48 -33.94 0.12
N GLN A 112 7.86 -34.30 -1.00
CA GLN A 112 7.83 -33.43 -2.19
C GLN A 112 6.94 -32.22 -1.93
N ALA A 113 7.46 -31.02 -2.21
CA ALA A 113 6.71 -29.77 -2.11
C ALA A 113 5.59 -29.74 -3.16
N LEU A 114 4.33 -29.90 -2.73
CA LEU A 114 3.19 -29.89 -3.63
C LEU A 114 2.69 -28.47 -3.84
N HIS A 115 2.04 -27.84 -2.86
CA HIS A 115 1.35 -26.56 -3.05
C HIS A 115 1.41 -25.66 -1.82
N SER A 116 1.39 -24.35 -2.05
CA SER A 116 1.34 -23.36 -0.98
C SER A 116 -0.09 -23.17 -0.44
N LEU A 117 -0.21 -22.42 0.65
CA LEU A 117 -1.50 -21.94 1.13
C LEU A 117 -2.25 -21.08 0.10
N TRP A 118 -1.53 -20.33 -0.75
CA TRP A 118 -2.14 -19.47 -1.76
C TRP A 118 -2.87 -20.27 -2.84
N THR A 119 -2.33 -21.42 -3.23
CA THR A 119 -3.00 -22.34 -4.17
C THR A 119 -4.40 -22.73 -3.67
N GLN A 120 -4.55 -23.00 -2.38
CA GLN A 120 -5.84 -23.36 -1.76
C GLN A 120 -6.83 -22.19 -1.72
N LEU A 121 -6.33 -20.95 -1.70
CA LEU A 121 -7.14 -19.73 -1.62
C LEU A 121 -7.50 -19.13 -2.98
N LEU A 122 -6.96 -19.63 -4.09
CA LEU A 122 -7.10 -19.01 -5.42
C LEU A 122 -8.55 -18.75 -5.83
N SER A 123 -9.43 -19.74 -5.73
CA SER A 123 -10.85 -19.58 -6.06
C SER A 123 -11.53 -18.50 -5.20
N TYR A 124 -11.20 -18.46 -3.91
CA TYR A 124 -11.73 -17.46 -2.97
C TYR A 124 -11.15 -16.06 -3.18
N LEU A 125 -10.06 -15.96 -3.95
CA LEU A 125 -9.44 -14.71 -4.40
C LEU A 125 -9.88 -14.31 -5.82
N ASN A 126 -10.91 -14.97 -6.38
CA ASN A 126 -11.42 -14.79 -7.74
C ASN A 126 -10.42 -15.18 -8.84
N HIS A 127 -9.63 -16.24 -8.62
CA HIS A 127 -8.69 -16.80 -9.59
C HIS A 127 -9.07 -18.23 -9.99
N ASP A 128 -10.36 -18.53 -10.19
CA ASP A 128 -10.87 -19.87 -10.55
C ASP A 128 -10.22 -20.40 -11.83
N GLU A 129 -10.15 -19.57 -12.88
CA GLU A 129 -9.52 -19.95 -14.16
C GLU A 129 -8.04 -20.34 -13.98
N LEU A 130 -7.34 -19.73 -13.02
CA LEU A 130 -5.95 -20.07 -12.71
C LEU A 130 -5.88 -21.37 -11.92
N PHE A 131 -6.77 -21.56 -10.95
CA PHE A 131 -6.84 -22.77 -10.13
C PHE A 131 -7.10 -24.02 -10.98
N GLU A 132 -8.01 -23.93 -11.95
CA GLU A 132 -8.34 -25.03 -12.88
C GLU A 132 -7.15 -25.49 -13.75
N GLN A 133 -6.13 -24.64 -13.92
CA GLN A 133 -4.92 -24.93 -14.70
C GLN A 133 -3.81 -25.60 -13.86
N ILE A 134 -4.01 -25.80 -12.55
CA ILE A 134 -3.01 -26.39 -11.65
C ILE A 134 -3.28 -27.88 -11.50
N ASP A 135 -2.26 -28.70 -11.77
CA ASP A 135 -2.29 -30.10 -11.35
C ASP A 135 -1.88 -30.20 -9.88
N LEU A 136 -2.89 -30.42 -9.02
CA LEU A 136 -2.73 -30.52 -7.57
C LEU A 136 -1.94 -31.75 -7.13
N ASN A 137 -1.80 -32.77 -7.99
CA ASN A 137 -1.10 -34.02 -7.66
C ASN A 137 0.40 -33.97 -7.98
N THR A 138 0.87 -32.90 -8.61
CA THR A 138 2.30 -32.72 -8.91
C THR A 138 2.88 -31.55 -8.12
N SER A 139 4.22 -31.49 -8.09
CA SER A 139 4.94 -30.38 -7.47
C SER A 139 4.55 -29.04 -8.08
N TRP A 140 4.49 -27.98 -7.28
CA TRP A 140 4.22 -26.62 -7.76
C TRP A 140 5.20 -26.18 -8.86
N ASN A 141 6.43 -26.71 -8.84
CA ASN A 141 7.48 -26.40 -9.81
C ASN A 141 7.63 -27.44 -10.94
N SER A 142 6.62 -28.28 -11.17
CA SER A 142 6.56 -29.15 -12.36
C SER A 142 6.50 -28.32 -13.64
N GLU A 143 6.92 -28.88 -14.77
CA GLU A 143 6.94 -28.16 -16.05
C GLU A 143 5.54 -27.70 -16.47
N GLU A 144 4.53 -28.51 -16.12
CA GLU A 144 3.11 -28.28 -16.34
C GLU A 144 2.62 -27.08 -15.51
N ASN A 145 2.92 -27.07 -14.22
CA ASN A 145 2.43 -26.07 -13.28
C ASN A 145 3.16 -24.71 -13.40
N LEU A 146 4.44 -24.70 -13.81
CA LEU A 146 5.25 -23.48 -13.85
C LEU A 146 4.64 -22.38 -14.74
N LYS A 147 3.92 -22.73 -15.81
CA LYS A 147 3.25 -21.75 -16.67
C LYS A 147 2.15 -21.01 -15.90
N THR A 148 1.38 -21.74 -15.10
CA THR A 148 0.31 -21.21 -14.25
C THR A 148 0.90 -20.39 -13.11
N PHE A 149 1.90 -20.92 -12.40
CA PHE A 149 2.58 -20.20 -11.32
C PHE A 149 3.42 -19.01 -11.78
N GLY A 150 3.66 -18.86 -13.08
CA GLY A 150 4.27 -17.66 -13.66
C GLY A 150 3.32 -16.48 -13.84
N GLN A 151 2.01 -16.66 -13.61
CA GLN A 151 1.01 -15.60 -13.72
C GLN A 151 0.92 -14.80 -12.40
N GLU A 152 0.69 -13.49 -12.50
CA GLU A 152 0.53 -12.60 -11.35
C GLU A 152 -0.86 -12.73 -10.72
N LEU A 153 -0.92 -12.69 -9.39
CA LEU A 153 -2.18 -12.56 -8.66
C LEU A 153 -2.60 -11.09 -8.64
N THR A 154 -3.66 -10.74 -9.39
CA THR A 154 -4.04 -9.34 -9.64
C THR A 154 -4.41 -8.55 -8.37
N ASN A 155 -4.86 -9.25 -7.33
CA ASN A 155 -5.31 -8.68 -6.06
C ASN A 155 -4.31 -8.86 -4.90
N ILE A 156 -3.15 -9.48 -5.16
CA ILE A 156 -2.10 -9.71 -4.15
C ILE A 156 -0.77 -9.36 -4.79
N HIS A 157 -0.28 -8.14 -4.52
CA HIS A 157 0.88 -7.64 -5.24
C HIS A 157 1.78 -6.73 -4.38
N VAL A 158 3.07 -6.72 -4.75
CA VAL A 158 4.13 -5.97 -4.06
C VAL A 158 4.19 -4.48 -4.46
N LYS A 159 3.19 -3.93 -5.14
CA LYS A 159 3.19 -2.53 -5.62
C LYS A 159 2.98 -1.51 -4.49
N GLN A 160 3.85 -1.52 -3.49
CA GLN A 160 3.97 -0.46 -2.49
C GLN A 160 4.95 0.63 -2.97
N TYR A 161 5.93 0.31 -3.84
CA TYR A 161 6.83 1.30 -4.45
C TYR A 161 7.22 0.92 -5.89
N ASP A 162 7.20 1.92 -6.77
CA ASP A 162 7.60 1.87 -8.18
C ASP A 162 8.89 1.03 -8.38
N ASN A 163 8.73 -0.16 -8.96
CA ASN A 163 9.77 -1.06 -9.49
C ASN A 163 10.77 -1.73 -8.52
N GLN A 164 10.57 -1.73 -7.19
CA GLN A 164 11.63 -2.26 -6.30
C GLN A 164 11.54 -3.76 -5.97
N PHE A 165 10.45 -4.43 -6.34
CA PHE A 165 10.26 -5.88 -6.12
C PHE A 165 9.87 -6.61 -7.41
N ASP A 166 10.43 -6.16 -8.53
CA ASP A 166 10.39 -6.89 -9.79
C ASP A 166 10.99 -8.29 -9.58
N VAL A 167 10.33 -9.29 -10.13
CA VAL A 167 10.50 -10.74 -9.97
C VAL A 167 11.90 -11.18 -9.51
N LYS A 168 12.02 -11.70 -8.28
CA LYS A 168 13.29 -12.27 -7.76
C LYS A 168 13.59 -13.68 -8.26
N TYR A 169 12.61 -14.38 -8.83
CA TYR A 169 12.72 -15.80 -9.18
C TYR A 169 12.50 -16.04 -10.66
N VAL A 170 13.55 -16.53 -11.32
CA VAL A 170 13.48 -17.09 -12.67
C VAL A 170 13.81 -18.56 -12.56
N ASN A 171 12.90 -19.42 -13.01
CA ASN A 171 13.18 -20.84 -13.09
C ASN A 171 14.29 -21.06 -14.13
N TYR A 172 15.44 -21.57 -13.72
CA TYR A 172 16.61 -21.72 -14.60
C TYR A 172 16.41 -22.72 -15.74
N ARG A 173 15.47 -23.67 -15.61
CA ARG A 173 15.19 -24.68 -16.64
C ARG A 173 14.30 -24.13 -17.74
N THR A 174 13.26 -23.39 -17.35
CA THR A 174 12.21 -22.92 -18.27
C THR A 174 12.33 -21.44 -18.65
N GLY A 175 13.12 -20.66 -17.90
CA GLY A 175 13.19 -19.20 -18.03
C GLY A 175 11.96 -18.45 -17.52
N ILE A 176 10.99 -19.16 -16.93
CA ILE A 176 9.74 -18.58 -16.45
C ILE A 176 10.01 -17.73 -15.21
N LYS A 177 9.49 -16.49 -15.25
CA LYS A 177 9.44 -15.56 -14.12
C LYS A 177 8.33 -15.99 -13.16
N LEU A 178 8.65 -16.10 -11.88
CA LEU A 178 7.72 -16.53 -10.84
C LEU A 178 7.42 -15.37 -9.88
N PRO A 179 6.21 -14.79 -9.91
CA PRO A 179 5.86 -13.65 -9.07
C PRO A 179 5.76 -14.05 -7.60
N ALA A 180 6.29 -13.19 -6.74
CA ALA A 180 6.23 -13.34 -5.30
C ALA A 180 5.07 -12.55 -4.70
N VAL A 181 4.65 -12.95 -3.50
CA VAL A 181 3.61 -12.25 -2.73
C VAL A 181 4.22 -11.63 -1.47
N PRO A 182 3.81 -10.40 -1.10
CA PRO A 182 4.41 -9.66 0.02
C PRO A 182 3.75 -9.96 1.36
N PHE A 183 3.15 -11.14 1.51
CA PHE A 183 2.44 -11.55 2.71
C PHE A 183 2.87 -12.94 3.13
N ALA A 184 2.92 -13.15 4.44
CA ALA A 184 3.09 -14.48 5.01
C ALA A 184 2.01 -14.74 6.06
N ALA A 185 1.70 -16.01 6.27
CA ALA A 185 0.81 -16.45 7.32
C ALA A 185 1.58 -16.74 8.60
N ASN A 186 0.90 -16.63 9.74
CA ASN A 186 1.42 -17.06 11.03
C ASN A 186 1.60 -18.60 11.03
N SER A 187 2.84 -19.07 11.13
CA SER A 187 3.17 -20.51 11.09
C SER A 187 2.46 -21.33 12.16
N ARG A 188 2.07 -20.71 13.27
CA ARG A 188 1.37 -21.36 14.40
C ARG A 188 -0.12 -21.57 14.12
N VAL A 189 -0.71 -20.71 13.28
CA VAL A 189 -2.13 -20.80 12.86
C VAL A 189 -2.29 -21.67 11.62
N PHE A 190 -1.27 -21.67 10.75
CA PHE A 190 -1.27 -22.41 9.48
C PHE A 190 -0.14 -23.45 9.47
N PRO A 191 -0.26 -24.54 10.26
CA PRO A 191 0.74 -25.59 10.27
C PRO A 191 0.85 -26.28 8.90
N ARG A 192 2.01 -26.88 8.62
CA ARG A 192 2.24 -27.65 7.39
C ARG A 192 1.51 -29.00 7.46
N ASN A 193 0.89 -29.42 6.36
CA ASN A 193 0.12 -30.67 6.23
C ASN A 193 -0.95 -30.88 7.31
N LYS A 194 -1.44 -29.80 7.92
CA LYS A 194 -2.44 -29.84 8.97
C LYS A 194 -3.37 -28.64 8.80
N ASN A 195 -4.59 -28.82 9.24
CA ASN A 195 -5.61 -27.79 9.21
C ASN A 195 -6.08 -27.55 10.65
N LEU A 196 -6.15 -26.28 11.05
CA LEU A 196 -6.85 -25.86 12.26
C LEU A 196 -8.22 -25.34 11.87
N SER A 197 -9.19 -25.36 12.77
CA SER A 197 -10.45 -24.62 12.65
C SER A 197 -10.35 -23.28 13.38
N LEU A 198 -11.25 -22.34 13.08
CA LEU A 198 -11.35 -21.11 13.88
C LEU A 198 -11.70 -21.40 15.35
N SER A 199 -12.38 -22.51 15.62
CA SER A 199 -12.70 -22.93 17.00
C SER A 199 -11.50 -23.44 17.78
N ASP A 200 -10.42 -23.83 17.12
CA ASP A 200 -9.16 -24.24 17.78
C ASP A 200 -8.33 -23.03 18.26
N ILE A 201 -8.73 -21.80 17.89
CA ILE A 201 -8.07 -20.55 18.29
C ILE A 201 -8.66 -20.08 19.63
N THR A 202 -8.29 -20.78 20.71
CA THR A 202 -8.81 -20.57 22.06
C THR A 202 -8.30 -19.30 22.74
N ASP A 203 -7.17 -18.75 22.30
CA ASP A 203 -6.64 -17.47 22.81
C ASP A 203 -7.46 -16.25 22.33
N GLY A 204 -8.36 -16.48 21.36
CA GLY A 204 -9.27 -15.49 20.81
C GLY A 204 -8.86 -15.05 19.41
N THR A 205 -9.79 -15.15 18.46
CA THR A 205 -9.56 -14.82 17.05
C THR A 205 -9.18 -13.34 16.84
N ALA A 206 -9.82 -12.43 17.58
CA ALA A 206 -9.51 -10.99 17.56
C ALA A 206 -8.14 -10.63 18.16
N ARG A 207 -7.44 -11.59 18.76
CA ARG A 207 -6.13 -11.39 19.39
C ARG A 207 -5.04 -12.26 18.77
N THR A 208 -5.34 -13.02 17.72
CA THR A 208 -4.38 -13.92 17.08
C THR A 208 -4.07 -13.41 15.68
N LEU A 209 -2.78 -13.23 15.37
CA LEU A 209 -2.33 -12.82 14.05
C LEU A 209 -2.54 -13.96 13.06
N MET A 210 -3.12 -13.65 11.91
CA MET A 210 -3.37 -14.57 10.81
C MET A 210 -2.35 -14.37 9.69
N PHE A 211 -2.23 -13.14 9.16
CA PHE A 211 -1.28 -12.76 8.11
C PHE A 211 -0.61 -11.43 8.45
N GLY A 212 0.57 -11.20 7.87
CA GLY A 212 1.25 -9.91 7.94
C GLY A 212 2.10 -9.62 6.71
N GLU A 213 2.49 -8.37 6.57
CA GLU A 213 3.41 -7.92 5.52
C GLU A 213 4.82 -8.51 5.71
N ILE A 214 5.48 -8.78 4.59
CA ILE A 214 6.91 -9.16 4.54
C ILE A 214 7.63 -8.35 3.46
N THR A 215 8.89 -8.01 3.72
CA THR A 215 9.77 -7.30 2.77
C THR A 215 11.01 -8.10 2.36
N GLU A 216 11.32 -9.15 3.12
CA GLU A 216 12.51 -9.99 2.95
C GLU A 216 12.14 -11.46 2.72
N ASN A 217 12.99 -12.16 1.97
CA ASN A 217 12.78 -13.56 1.57
C ASN A 217 11.37 -13.80 1.00
N LEU A 218 10.89 -12.90 0.15
CA LEU A 218 9.66 -13.06 -0.62
C LEU A 218 9.79 -14.32 -1.46
N GLU A 219 8.78 -15.18 -1.51
CA GLU A 219 8.82 -16.44 -2.28
C GLU A 219 7.77 -16.43 -3.39
N PRO A 220 7.96 -17.21 -4.48
CA PRO A 220 6.91 -17.44 -5.47
C PRO A 220 5.62 -17.90 -4.81
N TRP A 221 4.46 -17.36 -5.24
CA TRP A 221 3.18 -17.69 -4.60
C TRP A 221 2.84 -19.18 -4.63
N GLY A 222 3.35 -19.94 -5.62
CA GLY A 222 3.17 -21.39 -5.68
C GLY A 222 4.06 -22.22 -4.76
N GLN A 223 5.19 -21.66 -4.33
CA GLN A 223 6.15 -22.36 -3.49
C GLN A 223 5.57 -22.56 -2.08
N PRO A 224 5.58 -23.77 -1.52
CA PRO A 224 5.31 -23.96 -0.09
C PRO A 224 6.39 -23.25 0.77
N GLY A 225 5.97 -22.48 1.79
CA GLY A 225 6.94 -21.74 2.63
C GLY A 225 6.53 -20.33 3.07
N HIS A 226 5.34 -19.86 2.71
CA HIS A 226 4.79 -18.53 3.05
C HIS A 226 4.38 -18.39 4.53
N LEU A 227 5.17 -18.94 5.43
CA LEU A 227 4.92 -19.03 6.86
C LEU A 227 6.04 -18.30 7.60
N ARG A 228 5.67 -17.53 8.63
CA ARG A 228 6.62 -16.82 9.50
C ARG A 228 6.15 -16.98 10.93
N ASP A 229 7.09 -17.15 11.86
CA ASP A 229 6.79 -17.11 13.28
C ASP A 229 6.78 -15.63 13.75
N PRO A 230 5.64 -15.09 14.22
CA PRO A 230 5.58 -13.70 14.67
C PRO A 230 6.57 -13.37 15.80
N ILE A 231 7.03 -14.34 16.59
CA ILE A 231 7.99 -14.07 17.68
C ILE A 231 9.34 -13.54 17.19
N LEU A 232 9.67 -13.75 15.90
CA LEU A 232 10.88 -13.21 15.28
C LEU A 232 10.86 -11.68 15.16
N GLY A 233 9.71 -11.06 15.44
CA GLY A 233 9.54 -9.62 15.47
C GLY A 233 9.24 -9.00 14.10
N MET A 234 9.09 -7.69 14.12
CA MET A 234 8.85 -6.84 12.96
C MET A 234 10.11 -6.08 12.58
N ASN A 235 10.56 -6.15 11.32
CA ASN A 235 11.78 -5.50 10.84
C ASN A 235 13.05 -5.88 11.64
N LYS A 236 13.08 -7.05 12.29
CA LYS A 236 14.22 -7.54 13.09
C LYS A 236 14.94 -8.72 12.44
N HIS A 237 14.26 -9.48 11.59
CA HIS A 237 14.77 -10.75 11.06
C HIS A 237 14.35 -10.93 9.59
N PRO A 238 15.20 -11.50 8.71
CA PRO A 238 14.88 -11.74 7.31
C PRO A 238 13.72 -12.73 7.10
N TYR A 239 13.51 -13.62 8.08
CA TYR A 239 12.35 -14.52 8.18
C TYR A 239 11.28 -14.02 9.16
N GLY A 240 11.30 -12.73 9.52
CA GLY A 240 10.24 -12.09 10.30
C GLY A 240 9.18 -11.46 9.42
N PHE A 241 8.24 -10.78 10.06
CA PHE A 241 7.33 -9.84 9.40
C PHE A 241 8.01 -8.49 9.24
N GLY A 242 7.52 -7.68 8.32
CA GLY A 242 8.10 -6.37 8.10
C GLY A 242 7.40 -5.56 7.03
N ALA A 243 7.54 -4.25 7.16
CA ALA A 243 7.16 -3.28 6.16
C ALA A 243 8.40 -2.49 5.77
N THR A 244 8.30 -1.60 4.78
CA THR A 244 9.46 -0.84 4.31
C THR A 244 10.11 -0.08 5.47
N TRP A 245 11.45 0.04 5.44
CA TRP A 245 12.28 0.47 6.57
C TRP A 245 11.93 1.84 7.20
N ASN A 246 11.04 2.63 6.58
CA ASN A 246 10.64 3.95 7.07
C ASN A 246 9.33 3.96 7.87
N SER A 247 8.47 2.94 7.76
CA SER A 247 7.12 3.02 8.33
C SER A 247 7.08 2.82 9.86
N HIS A 248 8.07 2.11 10.44
CA HIS A 248 8.07 1.63 11.85
C HIS A 248 6.78 0.91 12.27
N GLN A 249 6.00 0.49 11.27
CA GLN A 249 4.61 0.07 11.38
C GLN A 249 4.37 -1.02 10.33
N VAL A 250 3.76 -2.10 10.75
CA VAL A 250 3.50 -3.27 9.92
C VAL A 250 2.02 -3.62 10.06
N ASN A 251 1.33 -3.83 8.93
CA ASN A 251 -0.06 -4.24 8.95
C ASN A 251 -0.18 -5.75 9.12
N PHE A 252 -1.15 -6.14 9.96
CA PHE A 252 -1.51 -7.52 10.20
C PHE A 252 -3.00 -7.72 10.07
N LEU A 253 -3.38 -8.85 9.50
CA LEU A 253 -4.71 -9.42 9.55
C LEU A 253 -4.81 -10.31 10.80
N PHE A 254 -5.88 -10.16 11.56
CA PHE A 254 -6.23 -11.01 12.69
C PHE A 254 -7.21 -12.12 12.28
N CYS A 255 -7.30 -13.16 13.11
CA CYS A 255 -8.11 -14.34 12.79
C CYS A 255 -9.64 -14.11 12.80
N ASP A 256 -10.11 -12.95 13.25
CA ASP A 256 -11.51 -12.51 13.14
C ASP A 256 -11.77 -11.65 11.87
N GLY A 257 -10.74 -11.44 11.04
CA GLY A 257 -10.82 -10.71 9.78
C GLY A 257 -10.53 -9.22 9.87
N HIS A 258 -10.31 -8.64 11.06
CA HIS A 258 -9.93 -7.23 11.14
C HIS A 258 -8.45 -7.03 10.82
N VAL A 259 -8.11 -5.86 10.28
CA VAL A 259 -6.71 -5.47 10.01
C VAL A 259 -6.30 -4.41 11.01
N SER A 260 -5.10 -4.54 11.55
CA SER A 260 -4.50 -3.56 12.46
C SER A 260 -3.03 -3.32 12.15
N THR A 261 -2.59 -2.08 12.34
CA THR A 261 -1.20 -1.69 12.19
C THR A 261 -0.50 -1.76 13.55
N LEU A 262 0.58 -2.54 13.63
CA LEU A 262 1.39 -2.69 14.84
C LEU A 262 2.73 -1.98 14.67
N SER A 263 3.24 -1.37 15.74
CA SER A 263 4.56 -0.75 15.72
C SER A 263 5.68 -1.80 15.86
N ASP A 264 6.78 -1.62 15.14
CA ASP A 264 7.99 -2.45 15.26
C ASP A 264 8.71 -2.32 16.62
N ALA A 265 8.25 -1.39 17.46
CA ALA A 265 8.67 -1.20 18.85
C ALA A 265 7.73 -1.88 19.87
N ILE A 266 6.76 -2.69 19.44
CA ILE A 266 5.89 -3.47 20.33
C ILE A 266 6.74 -4.31 21.30
N ASP A 267 6.25 -4.46 22.53
CA ASP A 267 6.85 -5.36 23.50
C ASP A 267 6.82 -6.80 22.95
N PRO A 268 7.98 -7.51 22.88
CA PRO A 268 8.03 -8.90 22.43
C PRO A 268 7.08 -9.84 23.17
N GLU A 269 6.78 -9.61 24.45
CA GLU A 269 5.82 -10.42 25.19
C GLU A 269 4.38 -10.19 24.72
N VAL A 270 4.04 -8.96 24.31
CA VAL A 270 2.74 -8.65 23.71
C VAL A 270 2.64 -9.28 22.32
N LEU A 271 3.71 -9.21 21.51
CA LEU A 271 3.73 -9.86 20.20
C LEU A 271 3.61 -11.39 20.31
N LYS A 272 4.24 -11.98 21.32
CA LYS A 272 4.10 -13.41 21.63
C LYS A 272 2.66 -13.78 21.94
N ILE A 273 1.94 -12.98 22.72
CA ILE A 273 0.51 -13.18 22.98
C ILE A 273 -0.30 -13.17 21.68
N PHE A 274 0.04 -12.29 20.73
CA PHE A 274 -0.65 -12.26 19.45
C PHE A 274 -0.24 -13.40 18.49
N SER A 275 0.83 -14.13 18.78
CA SER A 275 1.36 -15.18 17.91
C SER A 275 0.69 -16.54 18.09
N THR A 276 0.13 -16.83 19.26
CA THR A 276 -0.35 -18.17 19.61
C THR A 276 -1.86 -18.31 19.35
N PRO A 277 -2.31 -19.37 18.66
CA PRO A 277 -3.74 -19.69 18.61
C PRO A 277 -4.24 -20.34 19.91
N ASN A 278 -3.35 -21.08 20.57
CA ASN A 278 -3.60 -21.76 21.84
C ASN A 278 -2.29 -21.75 22.66
N ALA A 279 -2.16 -20.84 23.61
CA ALA A 279 -0.96 -20.69 24.44
C ALA A 279 -0.70 -21.88 25.37
N GLY A 280 -1.63 -22.83 25.46
CA GLY A 280 -1.49 -24.06 26.24
C GLY A 280 -0.74 -25.20 25.54
N GLU A 281 -0.41 -25.07 24.25
CA GLU A 281 0.30 -26.10 23.48
C GLU A 281 1.77 -25.75 23.23
N GLU A 282 2.68 -26.71 23.46
CA GLU A 282 4.07 -26.59 23.04
C GLU A 282 4.17 -26.78 21.52
N PHE A 283 4.57 -25.73 20.81
CA PHE A 283 4.85 -25.81 19.37
C PHE A 283 6.27 -26.38 19.15
N PRO A 284 6.46 -27.34 18.22
CA PRO A 284 7.79 -27.83 17.88
C PRO A 284 8.69 -26.69 17.40
N GLU A 285 9.96 -26.67 17.83
CA GLU A 285 10.95 -25.65 17.43
C GLU A 285 11.35 -25.73 15.93
N GLU A 286 10.87 -26.74 15.20
CA GLU A 286 11.19 -26.96 13.80
C GLU A 286 10.19 -26.24 12.89
N PHE A 287 10.54 -25.02 12.49
CA PHE A 287 9.88 -24.26 11.41
C PHE A 287 10.70 -24.25 10.14
#